data_AF-A0A1F6EHA0-F1
#
_entry.id   AF-A0A1F6EHA0-F1
#
_cell.length_a   1.000
_cell.length_b   1.000
_cell.length_c   1.000
_cell.angle_alpha   90.00
_cell.angle_beta   90.00
_cell.angle_gamma   90.00
#
_symmetry.space_group_name_H-M   'P 1'
#
loop_
_entity.id
_entity.type
_entity.pdbx_description
1 polymer ?
#
loop_
_entity_poly.entity_id
_entity_poly.type
_entity_poly.pdbx_seq_one_letter_code
_entity_poly.pdbx_strand_id
1 'polypeptide(L)'
;MPDPRDIQKTALSITRVVGSPASIVIHTFAFAASFLAVTAHIIDFDRMLLILTTIVSLEAIYLAIFIQMTINYQAQSLAAVQEDVEEITEDVGEIQEDVEELQENVEDISEDVEEMSEEEETEEQAEERRKTEQKQTLDDIQSDLRRLIEDVERLKHNHASDNTKPFL
;
A
#
# COMPACT_ATOMS: atom_id res chain seq x y z
N MET A 1 -8.87 -38.47 20.57
CA MET A 1 -8.45 -37.45 21.54
C MET A 1 -9.32 -36.23 21.27
N PRO A 2 -9.98 -35.64 22.27
CA PRO A 2 -10.78 -34.43 22.06
C PRO A 2 -9.90 -33.31 21.48
N ASP A 3 -10.44 -32.55 20.52
CA ASP A 3 -9.75 -31.42 19.90
C ASP A 3 -9.47 -30.35 20.97
N PRO A 4 -8.23 -29.85 21.12
CA PRO A 4 -7.90 -28.82 22.11
C PRO A 4 -8.80 -27.58 22.01
N ARG A 5 -9.37 -27.30 20.83
CA ARG A 5 -10.33 -26.19 20.59
C ARG A 5 -11.69 -26.38 21.24
N ASP A 6 -12.11 -27.62 21.51
CA ASP A 6 -13.41 -27.92 22.12
C ASP A 6 -13.37 -27.77 23.65
N ILE A 7 -12.26 -28.18 24.26
CA ILE A 7 -11.98 -27.96 25.69
C ILE A 7 -11.88 -26.46 25.98
N GLN A 8 -11.32 -25.70 25.03
CA GLN A 8 -11.16 -24.26 25.09
C GLN A 8 -12.51 -23.50 25.13
N LYS A 9 -13.41 -23.78 24.18
CA LYS A 9 -14.74 -23.14 24.14
C LYS A 9 -15.51 -23.40 25.43
N THR A 10 -15.35 -24.60 25.98
CA THR A 10 -15.98 -25.01 27.23
C THR A 10 -15.43 -24.21 28.42
N ALA A 11 -14.11 -24.11 28.56
CA ALA A 11 -13.46 -23.34 29.63
C ALA A 11 -13.81 -21.84 29.59
N LEU A 12 -13.83 -21.23 28.40
CA LEU A 12 -14.19 -19.83 28.20
C LEU A 12 -15.67 -19.57 28.52
N SER A 13 -16.56 -20.47 28.09
CA SER A 13 -17.99 -20.37 28.35
C SER A 13 -18.28 -20.45 29.85
N ILE A 14 -17.68 -21.43 30.54
CA ILE A 14 -17.85 -21.60 32.00
C ILE A 14 -17.33 -20.37 32.76
N THR A 15 -16.12 -19.90 32.43
CA THR A 15 -15.54 -18.71 33.09
C THR A 15 -16.42 -17.48 32.90
N ARG A 16 -17.01 -17.29 31.71
CA ARG A 16 -17.91 -16.16 31.42
C ARG A 16 -19.22 -16.24 32.19
N VAL A 17 -19.80 -17.44 32.32
CA VAL A 17 -21.05 -17.65 33.06
C VAL A 17 -20.84 -17.40 34.55
N VAL A 18 -19.80 -18.00 35.12
CA VAL A 18 -19.54 -17.92 36.56
C VAL A 18 -18.97 -16.56 36.98
N GLY A 19 -18.23 -15.89 36.11
CA GLY A 19 -17.74 -14.52 36.33
C GLY A 19 -18.79 -13.43 36.11
N SER A 20 -20.04 -13.77 35.78
CA SER A 20 -21.09 -12.79 35.49
C SER A 20 -21.69 -12.17 36.77
N PRO A 21 -22.21 -10.93 36.72
CA PRO A 21 -22.94 -10.33 37.86
C PRO A 21 -24.14 -11.17 38.34
N ALA A 22 -24.76 -11.94 37.44
CA ALA A 22 -25.84 -12.86 37.79
C ALA A 22 -25.37 -13.98 38.72
N SER A 23 -24.14 -14.47 38.55
CA SER A 23 -23.53 -15.46 39.45
C SER A 23 -23.42 -14.92 40.88
N ILE A 24 -22.99 -13.67 41.05
CA ILE A 24 -22.89 -13.03 42.37
C ILE A 24 -24.26 -13.00 43.07
N VAL A 25 -25.32 -12.66 42.33
CA VAL A 25 -26.68 -12.63 42.86
C VAL A 25 -27.14 -14.03 43.29
N ILE A 26 -26.92 -15.04 42.45
CA ILE A 26 -27.26 -16.44 42.77
C ILE A 26 -26.50 -16.93 44.01
N HIS A 27 -25.19 -16.69 44.09
CA HIS A 27 -24.37 -17.06 45.24
C HIS A 27 -24.81 -16.36 46.53
N THR A 28 -25.17 -15.08 46.43
CA THR A 28 -25.69 -14.31 47.57
C THR A 28 -27.00 -14.92 48.10
N PHE A 29 -27.92 -15.31 47.20
CA PHE A 29 -29.15 -15.99 47.59
C PHE A 29 -28.90 -17.40 48.14
N ALA A 30 -28.01 -18.18 47.53
CA ALA A 30 -27.66 -19.51 48.00
C ALA A 30 -27.05 -19.48 49.42
N PHE A 31 -26.18 -18.51 49.68
CA PHE A 31 -25.61 -18.27 51.01
C PHE A 31 -26.71 -17.85 52.00
N ALA A 32 -27.57 -16.90 51.66
CA ALA A 32 -28.68 -16.53 52.54
C ALA A 32 -29.61 -17.72 52.85
N ALA A 33 -29.93 -18.54 51.85
CA ALA A 33 -30.77 -19.73 51.99
C ALA A 33 -30.12 -20.79 52.90
N SER A 34 -28.80 -20.99 52.83
CA SER A 34 -28.11 -21.94 53.72
C SER A 34 -28.19 -21.52 55.19
N PHE A 35 -28.11 -20.22 55.48
CA PHE A 35 -28.31 -19.71 56.85
C PHE A 35 -29.78 -19.81 57.30
N LEU A 36 -30.73 -19.53 56.41
CA LEU A 36 -32.16 -19.71 56.71
C LEU A 36 -32.51 -21.18 57.02
N ALA A 37 -31.91 -22.13 56.32
CA ALA A 37 -32.11 -23.56 56.58
C ALA A 37 -31.68 -23.99 57.99
N VAL A 38 -30.62 -23.37 58.53
CA VAL A 38 -30.20 -23.59 59.93
C VAL A 38 -31.20 -22.96 60.90
N THR A 39 -31.69 -21.75 60.64
CA THR A 39 -32.71 -21.11 61.51
C THR A 39 -34.01 -21.89 61.56
N ALA A 40 -34.35 -22.61 60.49
CA ALA A 40 -35.50 -23.50 60.43
C ALA A 40 -35.25 -24.89 61.05
N HIS A 41 -34.08 -25.11 61.66
CA HIS A 41 -33.65 -26.40 62.25
C HIS A 41 -33.66 -27.59 61.25
N ILE A 42 -33.48 -27.34 59.95
CA ILE A 42 -33.40 -28.40 58.93
C ILE A 42 -32.03 -29.09 58.95
N ILE A 43 -30.96 -28.31 59.16
CA ILE A 43 -29.57 -28.77 59.19
C ILE A 43 -28.86 -28.07 60.36
N ASP A 44 -27.98 -28.78 61.05
CA ASP A 44 -27.13 -28.21 62.11
C ASP A 44 -26.12 -27.20 61.55
N PHE A 45 -25.75 -26.20 62.36
CA PHE A 45 -24.84 -25.13 61.97
C PHE A 45 -23.48 -25.66 61.48
N ASP A 46 -22.87 -26.61 62.21
CA ASP A 46 -21.57 -27.18 61.86
C ASP A 46 -21.60 -27.93 60.53
N ARG A 47 -22.70 -28.67 60.28
CA ARG A 47 -22.88 -29.44 59.06
C ARG A 47 -23.14 -28.52 57.86
N MET A 48 -23.89 -27.44 58.07
CA MET A 48 -24.09 -26.40 57.05
C MET A 48 -22.76 -25.77 56.66
N LEU A 49 -21.93 -25.36 57.62
CA LEU A 49 -20.61 -24.77 57.34
C LEU A 49 -19.70 -25.72 56.57
N LEU A 50 -19.67 -27.00 56.95
CA LEU A 50 -18.87 -28.01 56.26
C LEU A 50 -19.29 -28.16 54.79
N ILE A 51 -20.60 -28.28 54.52
CA ILE A 51 -21.14 -28.45 53.17
C ILE A 51 -20.92 -27.18 52.34
N LEU A 52 -21.30 -26.02 52.87
CA LEU A 52 -21.21 -24.74 52.18
C LEU A 52 -19.76 -24.40 51.81
N THR A 53 -18.84 -24.56 52.76
CA THR A 53 -17.42 -24.31 52.52
C THR A 53 -16.85 -25.30 51.52
N THR A 54 -17.24 -26.57 51.57
CA THR A 54 -16.78 -27.57 50.59
C THR A 54 -17.24 -27.21 49.17
N ILE A 55 -18.51 -26.85 48.99
CA ILE A 55 -19.07 -26.46 47.69
C ILE A 55 -18.38 -25.20 47.15
N VAL A 56 -18.32 -24.14 47.97
CA VAL A 56 -17.71 -22.87 47.56
C VAL A 56 -16.21 -23.04 47.29
N SER A 57 -15.50 -23.87 48.06
CA SER A 57 -14.08 -24.15 47.82
C SER A 57 -13.86 -24.93 46.52
N LEU A 58 -14.72 -25.89 46.19
CA LEU A 58 -14.63 -26.61 44.91
C LEU A 58 -14.86 -25.65 43.74
N GLU A 59 -15.87 -24.78 43.84
CA GLU A 59 -16.11 -23.76 42.82
C GLU A 59 -14.90 -22.83 42.63
N ALA A 60 -14.29 -22.36 43.72
CA ALA A 60 -13.10 -21.51 43.68
C ALA A 60 -11.91 -22.19 43.00
N ILE A 61 -11.67 -23.48 43.28
CA ILE A 61 -10.60 -24.25 42.64
C ILE A 61 -10.88 -24.43 41.14
N TYR A 62 -12.12 -24.77 40.77
CA TYR A 62 -12.49 -24.94 39.36
C TYR A 62 -12.34 -23.63 38.57
N LEU A 63 -12.79 -22.49 39.13
CA LEU A 63 -12.61 -21.20 38.47
C LEU A 63 -11.15 -20.81 38.33
N ALA A 64 -10.33 -21.04 39.36
CA ALA A 64 -8.90 -20.76 39.27
C ALA A 64 -8.23 -21.55 38.14
N ILE A 65 -8.59 -22.83 37.97
CA ILE A 65 -8.07 -23.67 36.88
C ILE A 65 -8.53 -23.15 35.52
N PHE A 66 -9.81 -22.80 35.35
CA PHE A 66 -10.32 -22.28 34.08
C PHE A 66 -9.73 -20.91 33.71
N ILE A 67 -9.52 -20.04 34.70
CA ILE A 67 -8.83 -18.76 34.52
C ILE A 67 -7.39 -19.02 34.08
N GLN A 68 -6.65 -19.90 34.75
CA GLN A 68 -5.27 -20.21 34.37
C GLN A 68 -5.17 -20.79 32.96
N MET A 69 -6.09 -21.69 32.59
CA MET A 69 -6.16 -22.24 31.24
C MET A 69 -6.43 -21.15 30.20
N THR A 70 -7.32 -20.21 30.50
CA THR A 70 -7.63 -19.07 29.64
C THR A 70 -6.42 -18.13 29.48
N ILE A 71 -5.71 -17.82 30.57
CA ILE A 71 -4.50 -16.98 30.54
C ILE A 71 -3.40 -17.63 29.72
N ASN A 72 -3.11 -18.92 29.95
CA ASN A 72 -2.09 -19.64 29.17
C ASN A 72 -2.41 -19.63 27.67
N TYR A 73 -3.69 -19.78 27.32
CA TYR A 73 -4.12 -19.68 25.94
C TYR A 73 -3.99 -18.27 25.37
N GLN A 74 -4.41 -17.25 26.12
CA GLN A 74 -4.25 -15.86 25.70
C GLN A 74 -2.77 -15.49 25.49
N ALA A 75 -1.87 -16.00 26.32
CA ALA A 75 -0.43 -15.84 26.13
C ALA A 75 0.05 -16.50 24.83
N GLN A 76 -0.41 -17.71 24.51
CA GLN A 76 -0.10 -18.37 23.24
C GLN A 76 -0.67 -17.60 22.04
N SER A 77 -1.92 -17.16 22.13
CA SER A 77 -2.55 -16.36 21.07
C SER A 77 -1.84 -15.04 20.86
N LEU A 78 -1.35 -14.40 21.93
CA LEU A 78 -0.58 -13.17 21.84
C LEU A 78 0.78 -13.41 21.19
N ALA A 79 1.45 -14.53 21.50
CA ALA A 79 2.69 -14.90 20.84
C ALA A 79 2.51 -15.12 19.32
N ALA A 80 1.43 -15.79 18.92
CA ALA A 80 1.11 -15.96 17.48
C ALA A 80 0.84 -14.61 16.80
N VAL A 81 0.05 -13.74 17.42
CA VAL A 81 -0.18 -12.38 16.88
C VAL A 81 1.11 -11.56 16.82
N GLN A 82 2.04 -11.78 17.74
CA GLN A 82 3.33 -11.11 17.72
C GLN A 82 4.20 -11.57 16.54
N GLU A 83 4.19 -12.86 16.23
CA GLU A 83 4.84 -13.43 15.04
C GLU A 83 4.22 -12.85 13.76
N ASP A 84 2.89 -12.82 13.66
CA ASP A 84 2.18 -12.22 12.51
C ASP A 84 2.56 -10.72 12.34
N VAL A 85 2.75 -9.99 13.44
CA VAL A 85 3.16 -8.56 13.39
C VAL A 85 4.61 -8.40 12.96
N GLU A 86 5.48 -9.34 13.34
CA GLU A 86 6.89 -9.34 12.91
C GLU A 86 6.99 -9.59 11.40
N GLU A 87 6.25 -10.57 10.87
CA GLU A 87 6.13 -10.84 9.42
C GLU A 87 5.64 -9.60 8.65
N ILE A 88 4.55 -8.96 9.11
CA ILE A 88 4.03 -7.72 8.48
C ILE A 88 5.09 -6.60 8.52
N THR A 89 5.93 -6.55 9.55
CA THR A 89 6.97 -5.53 9.66
C THR A 89 8.10 -5.77 8.66
N GLU A 90 8.44 -7.03 8.41
CA GLU A 90 9.39 -7.44 7.37
C GLU A 90 8.85 -7.09 5.97
N ASP A 91 7.60 -7.46 5.66
CA ASP A 91 6.93 -7.11 4.40
C ASP A 91 6.90 -5.58 4.15
N VAL A 92 6.62 -4.80 5.20
CA VAL A 92 6.64 -3.33 5.12
C VAL A 92 8.05 -2.77 4.92
N GLY A 93 9.08 -3.49 5.38
CA GLY A 93 10.48 -3.19 5.08
C GLY A 93 10.81 -3.42 3.62
N GLU A 94 10.44 -4.57 3.06
CA GLU A 94 10.64 -4.89 1.64
C GLU A 94 9.92 -3.89 0.73
N ILE A 95 8.66 -3.54 1.04
CA ILE A 95 7.91 -2.52 0.28
C ILE A 95 8.60 -1.15 0.32
N GLN A 96 9.29 -0.80 1.41
CA GLN A 96 10.03 0.46 1.48
C GLN A 96 11.24 0.45 0.54
N GLU A 97 11.97 -0.66 0.48
CA GLU A 97 13.08 -0.85 -0.47
C GLU A 97 12.58 -0.75 -1.92
N ASP A 98 11.49 -1.43 -2.25
CA ASP A 98 10.84 -1.33 -3.57
C ASP A 98 10.44 0.11 -3.92
N VAL A 99 9.93 0.87 -2.94
CA VAL A 99 9.54 2.27 -3.12
C VAL A 99 10.76 3.17 -3.34
N GLU A 100 11.88 2.91 -2.68
CA GLU A 100 13.15 3.61 -2.91
C GLU A 100 13.68 3.32 -4.33
N GLU A 101 13.68 2.06 -4.78
CA GLU A 101 14.07 1.70 -6.15
C GLU A 101 13.16 2.35 -7.19
N LEU A 102 11.84 2.38 -6.95
CA LEU A 102 10.91 3.07 -7.85
C LEU A 102 11.14 4.59 -7.89
N GLN A 103 11.60 5.21 -6.80
CA GLN A 103 11.96 6.63 -6.80
C GLN A 103 13.18 6.90 -7.67
N GLU A 104 14.22 6.08 -7.58
CA GLU A 104 15.41 6.17 -8.45
C GLU A 104 15.02 6.02 -9.93
N ASN A 105 14.22 5.00 -10.26
CA ASN A 105 13.72 4.82 -11.63
C ASN A 105 12.91 6.02 -12.16
N VAL A 106 12.15 6.70 -11.30
CA VAL A 106 11.39 7.89 -11.69
C VAL A 106 12.32 9.09 -11.93
N GLU A 107 13.39 9.22 -11.14
CA GLU A 107 14.41 10.25 -11.33
C GLU A 107 15.14 10.04 -12.67
N ASP A 108 15.60 8.82 -12.95
CA ASP A 108 16.24 8.46 -14.22
C ASP A 108 15.35 8.75 -15.44
N ILE A 109 14.07 8.34 -15.40
CA ILE A 109 13.13 8.63 -16.48
C ILE A 109 12.91 10.14 -16.64
N SER A 110 12.97 10.90 -15.55
CA SER A 110 12.81 12.35 -15.61
C SER A 110 14.02 13.00 -16.30
N GLU A 111 15.23 12.54 -16.01
CA GLU A 111 16.46 12.97 -16.71
C GLU A 111 16.40 12.62 -18.20
N ASP A 112 16.02 11.38 -18.55
CA ASP A 112 15.87 10.94 -19.95
C ASP A 112 14.88 11.83 -20.73
N VAL A 113 13.76 12.22 -20.11
CA VAL A 113 12.76 13.10 -20.74
C VAL A 113 13.29 14.52 -20.92
N GLU A 114 14.11 15.03 -19.99
CA GLU A 114 14.76 16.33 -20.11
C GLU A 114 15.78 16.33 -21.26
N GLU A 115 16.63 15.31 -21.34
CA GLU A 115 17.61 15.15 -22.44
C GLU A 115 16.91 15.07 -23.80
N MET A 116 15.86 14.25 -23.93
CA MET A 116 15.08 14.17 -25.17
C MET A 116 14.47 15.51 -25.57
N SER A 117 14.00 16.29 -24.59
CA SER A 117 13.43 17.61 -24.84
C SER A 117 14.49 18.60 -25.35
N GLU A 118 15.69 18.58 -24.76
CA GLU A 118 16.82 19.39 -25.23
C GLU A 118 17.28 18.99 -26.65
N GLU A 119 17.33 17.68 -26.93
CA GLU A 119 17.66 17.16 -28.26
C GLU A 119 16.65 17.64 -29.31
N GLU A 120 15.34 17.53 -29.03
CA GLU A 120 14.28 18.01 -29.93
C GLU A 120 14.43 19.51 -30.22
N GLU A 121 14.68 20.35 -29.20
CA GLU A 121 14.91 21.79 -29.39
C GLU A 121 16.13 22.07 -30.28
N THR A 122 17.21 21.31 -30.10
CA THR A 122 18.44 21.50 -30.90
C THR A 122 18.24 21.06 -32.35
N GLU A 123 17.50 19.98 -32.60
CA GLU A 123 17.21 19.48 -33.93
C GLU A 123 16.27 20.44 -34.69
N GLU A 124 15.25 20.97 -34.02
CA GLU A 124 14.38 22.01 -34.58
C GLU A 124 15.17 23.27 -34.99
N GLN A 125 16.06 23.75 -34.12
CA GLN A 125 16.91 24.90 -34.44
C GLN A 125 17.84 24.63 -35.63
N ALA A 126 18.41 23.42 -35.72
CA ALA A 126 19.27 23.03 -36.82
C ALA A 126 18.48 22.92 -38.13
N GLU A 127 17.26 22.40 -38.10
CA GLU A 127 16.39 22.29 -39.27
C GLU A 127 15.98 23.68 -39.78
N GLU A 128 15.60 24.60 -38.89
CA GLU A 128 15.27 25.98 -39.27
C GLU A 128 16.45 26.71 -39.89
N ARG A 129 17.67 26.54 -39.36
CA ARG A 129 18.89 27.07 -40.00
C ARG A 129 19.07 26.51 -41.40
N ARG A 130 18.96 25.19 -41.59
CA ARG A 130 19.06 24.56 -42.91
C ARG A 130 18.00 25.09 -43.88
N LYS A 131 16.74 25.26 -43.44
CA LYS A 131 15.68 25.86 -44.26
C LYS A 131 16.02 27.28 -44.69
N THR A 132 16.56 28.11 -43.79
CA THR A 132 16.94 29.49 -44.13
C THR A 132 18.09 29.55 -45.14
N GLU A 133 19.12 28.71 -44.98
CA GLU A 133 20.25 28.61 -45.92
C GLU A 133 19.79 28.11 -47.30
N GLN A 134 18.93 27.09 -47.34
CA GLN A 134 18.35 26.60 -48.59
C GLN A 134 17.53 27.68 -49.28
N LYS A 135 16.72 28.45 -48.53
CA LYS A 135 15.92 29.54 -49.08
C LYS A 135 16.80 30.63 -49.70
N GLN A 136 17.87 31.04 -49.01
CA GLN A 136 18.85 31.99 -49.56
C GLN A 136 19.50 31.47 -50.84
N THR A 137 19.93 30.21 -50.84
CA THR A 137 20.54 29.58 -52.02
C THR A 137 19.58 29.55 -53.21
N LEU A 138 18.30 29.26 -52.98
CA LEU A 138 17.26 29.28 -54.01
C LEU A 138 17.00 30.69 -54.55
N ASP A 139 16.96 31.71 -53.69
CA ASP A 139 16.80 33.11 -54.08
C ASP A 139 17.99 33.58 -54.94
N ASP A 140 19.22 33.20 -54.57
CA ASP A 140 20.43 33.52 -55.33
C ASP A 140 20.39 32.89 -56.73
N ILE A 141 20.08 31.58 -56.82
CA ILE A 141 19.91 30.87 -58.09
C ILE A 141 18.81 31.53 -58.95
N GLN A 142 17.69 31.93 -58.34
CA GLN A 142 16.62 32.62 -59.06
C GLN A 142 17.10 33.97 -59.62
N SER A 143 17.91 34.71 -58.87
CA SER A 143 18.49 35.99 -59.31
C SER A 143 19.45 35.81 -60.48
N ASP A 144 20.30 34.77 -60.42
CA ASP A 144 21.28 34.46 -61.45
C ASP A 144 20.59 33.99 -62.73
N LEU A 145 19.55 33.16 -62.63
CA LEU A 145 18.73 32.76 -63.78
C LEU A 145 18.09 33.96 -64.47
N ARG A 146 17.59 34.96 -63.72
CA ARG A 146 17.05 36.20 -64.30
C ARG A 146 18.12 36.98 -65.07
N ARG A 147 19.32 37.12 -64.52
CA ARG A 147 20.46 37.78 -65.20
C ARG A 147 20.85 37.04 -66.48
N LEU A 148 20.95 35.71 -66.42
CA LEU A 148 21.21 34.87 -67.60
C LEU A 148 20.17 35.07 -68.70
N ILE A 149 18.88 35.17 -68.34
CA ILE A 149 17.82 35.47 -69.32
C ILE A 149 18.02 36.84 -69.96
N GLU A 150 18.29 37.89 -69.17
CA GLU A 150 18.59 39.23 -69.71
C GLU A 150 19.82 39.22 -70.62
N ASP A 151 20.88 38.52 -70.23
CA ASP A 151 22.11 38.41 -71.03
C ASP A 151 21.85 37.67 -72.35
N VAL A 152 21.05 36.60 -72.33
CA VAL A 152 20.62 35.89 -73.55
C VAL A 152 19.79 36.79 -74.46
N GLU A 153 18.87 37.61 -73.91
CA GLU A 153 18.10 38.57 -74.70
C GLU A 153 19.01 39.63 -75.35
N ARG A 154 19.98 40.16 -74.61
CA ARG A 154 20.97 41.12 -75.12
C ARG A 154 21.81 40.53 -76.24
N LEU A 155 22.28 39.29 -76.07
CA LEU A 155 23.03 38.57 -77.10
C LEU A 155 22.19 38.34 -78.36
N LYS A 156 20.93 37.93 -78.21
CA LYS A 156 20.00 37.78 -79.33
C LYS A 156 19.79 39.10 -80.08
N HIS A 157 19.66 40.22 -79.36
CA HIS A 157 19.45 41.53 -79.97
C HIS A 157 20.68 42.03 -80.74
N ASN A 158 21.88 41.81 -80.18
CA ASN A 158 23.15 42.12 -80.85
C ASN A 158 23.37 41.26 -82.10
N HIS A 159 23.01 39.96 -82.06
CA HIS A 159 23.10 39.09 -83.23
C HIS A 159 22.10 39.48 -84.33
N ALA A 160 20.89 39.91 -83.97
CA ALA A 160 19.93 40.46 -84.93
C ALA A 160 20.41 41.77 -85.58
N SER A 161 21.22 42.57 -84.86
CA SER A 161 21.83 43.79 -85.41
C SER A 161 22.97 43.51 -86.39
N ASP A 162 23.76 42.43 -86.19
CA ASP A 162 24.93 42.15 -87.04
C ASP A 162 24.53 41.52 -88.39
N ASN A 163 23.38 40.84 -88.46
CA ASN A 163 22.83 40.26 -89.69
C ASN A 163 22.12 41.28 -90.62
N THR A 164 22.16 42.57 -90.30
CA THR A 164 21.56 43.66 -91.11
C THR A 164 22.56 44.55 -91.84
N LYS A 165 23.87 44.30 -91.73
CA LYS A 165 24.87 45.03 -92.50
C LYS A 165 24.91 44.48 -93.94
N PRO A 166 24.59 45.27 -94.97
CA PRO A 166 24.61 44.79 -96.35
C PRO A 166 26.04 44.53 -96.79
N PHE A 167 26.23 43.41 -97.49
CA PHE A 167 27.45 43.11 -98.24
C PHE A 167 27.70 44.23 -99.26
N LEU A 168 28.76 45.00 -99.05
CA LEU A 168 29.39 45.87 -100.03
C LEU A 168 30.87 45.49 -100.13
#